data_AF-A0A6G1IVN4-F1
#
_entry.id   AF-A0A6G1IVN4-F1
#
_cell.length_a   1.000
_cell.length_b   1.000
_cell.length_c   1.000
_cell.angle_alpha   90.00
_cell.angle_beta   90.00
_cell.angle_gamma   90.00
#
_symmetry.space_group_name_H-M   'P 1'
#
loop_
_entity.id
_entity.type
_entity.pdbx_description
1 polymer ?
#
loop_
_entity_poly.entity_id
_entity_poly.type
_entity_poly.pdbx_seq_one_letter_code
_entity_poly.pdbx_strand_id
1 'polypeptide(L)'
;IVLNGQPWMVGTNLEKALRALREIPEVRLGMKVWIDCLCINQNDTAEKAVQVPRMAEIYKTASAVVSWLGDDEDRACDALELLEALGRCSNSDESLEEICSNFWTWEYAEPAWHITKLLMRSYWKRIWIAQEVVLA
;
A
#
# COMPACT_ATOMS: atom_id res chain seq x y z
N ILE A 1 15.28 -1.03 -13.76
CA ILE A 1 15.14 0.45 -13.62
C ILE A 1 16.51 1.11 -13.82
N VAL A 2 16.61 2.43 -13.85
CA VAL A 2 17.90 3.15 -13.79
C VAL A 2 18.03 3.78 -12.41
N LEU A 3 19.11 3.49 -11.70
CA LEU A 3 19.42 4.02 -10.38
C LEU A 3 20.82 4.66 -10.43
N ASN A 4 20.93 5.95 -10.10
CA ASN A 4 22.19 6.71 -10.17
C ASN A 4 22.93 6.58 -11.51
N GLY A 5 22.18 6.59 -12.63
CA GLY A 5 22.72 6.46 -13.98
C GLY A 5 23.11 5.05 -14.40
N GLN A 6 22.92 4.04 -13.54
CA GLN A 6 23.24 2.64 -13.83
C GLN A 6 21.98 1.77 -13.95
N PRO A 7 21.94 0.80 -14.88
CA PRO A 7 20.88 -0.19 -14.90
C PRO A 7 20.86 -0.99 -13.59
N TRP A 8 19.69 -1.06 -12.96
CA TRP A 8 19.49 -1.80 -11.70
C TRP A 8 18.33 -2.78 -11.84
N MET A 9 18.57 -4.03 -11.47
CA MET A 9 17.55 -5.07 -11.47
C MET A 9 16.71 -4.99 -10.21
N VAL A 10 15.39 -5.09 -10.38
CA VAL A 10 14.41 -5.10 -9.29
C VAL A 10 13.41 -6.21 -9.53
N GLY A 11 12.79 -6.72 -8.46
CA GLY A 11 11.73 -7.70 -8.59
C GLY A 11 10.50 -7.12 -9.32
N THR A 12 9.75 -7.97 -10.01
CA THR A 12 8.57 -7.59 -10.82
C THR A 12 7.55 -6.77 -10.03
N ASN A 13 7.32 -7.10 -8.75
CA ASN A 13 6.37 -6.36 -7.93
C ASN A 13 6.79 -4.89 -7.73
N LEU A 14 8.08 -4.65 -7.44
CA LEU A 14 8.61 -3.29 -7.29
C LEU A 14 8.61 -2.55 -8.64
N GLU A 15 8.91 -3.26 -9.72
CA GLU A 15 8.88 -2.69 -11.06
C GLU A 15 7.48 -2.15 -11.43
N LYS A 16 6.43 -2.96 -11.20
CA LYS A 16 5.04 -2.55 -11.38
C LYS A 16 4.66 -1.38 -10.46
N ALA A 17 5.01 -1.45 -9.17
CA ALA A 17 4.77 -0.38 -8.22
C ALA A 17 5.40 0.95 -8.66
N LEU A 18 6.64 0.93 -9.14
CA LEU A 18 7.34 2.12 -9.64
C LEU A 18 6.69 2.71 -10.90
N ARG A 19 6.07 1.89 -11.75
CA ARG A 19 5.28 2.37 -12.88
C ARG A 19 4.02 3.06 -12.41
N ALA A 20 3.27 2.46 -11.49
CA ALA A 20 2.06 3.05 -10.92
C ALA A 20 2.38 4.37 -10.19
N LEU A 21 3.45 4.41 -9.39
CA LEU A 21 3.91 5.63 -8.72
C LEU A 21 4.24 6.77 -9.69
N ARG A 22 4.69 6.47 -10.91
CA ARG A 22 4.98 7.49 -11.92
C ARG A 22 3.73 8.21 -12.43
N GLU A 23 2.57 7.57 -12.34
CA GLU A 23 1.30 8.17 -12.73
C GLU A 23 0.76 9.14 -11.66
N ILE A 24 1.33 9.11 -10.45
CA ILE A 24 1.00 10.08 -9.39
C ILE A 24 1.58 11.45 -9.77
N PRO A 25 0.75 12.51 -9.90
CA PRO A 25 1.20 13.83 -10.35
C PRO A 25 2.38 14.40 -9.53
N GLU A 26 2.32 14.28 -8.21
CA GLU A 26 3.33 14.79 -7.29
C GLU A 26 4.69 14.11 -7.52
N VAL A 27 4.68 12.79 -7.70
CA VAL A 27 5.90 12.01 -8.01
C VAL A 27 6.45 12.41 -9.37
N ARG A 28 5.58 12.57 -10.38
CA ARG A 28 5.96 13.00 -11.73
C ARG A 28 6.54 14.42 -11.75
N LEU A 29 6.08 15.29 -10.85
CA LEU A 29 6.57 16.65 -10.66
C LEU A 29 7.86 16.71 -9.81
N GLY A 30 8.38 15.57 -9.35
CA GLY A 30 9.67 15.49 -8.67
C GLY A 30 9.60 15.31 -7.16
N MET A 31 8.44 14.94 -6.60
CA MET A 31 8.37 14.54 -5.19
C MET A 31 9.33 13.36 -4.93
N LYS A 32 10.11 13.47 -3.85
CA LYS A 32 11.06 12.44 -3.46
C LYS A 32 10.31 11.23 -2.94
N VAL A 33 10.60 10.07 -3.51
CA VAL A 33 10.06 8.79 -3.05
C VAL A 33 11.16 8.03 -2.34
N TRP A 34 10.86 7.56 -1.13
CA TRP A 34 11.74 6.68 -0.38
C TRP A 34 11.23 5.24 -0.49
N ILE A 35 12.13 4.32 -0.84
CA ILE A 35 11.83 2.89 -0.94
C ILE A 35 13.02 2.15 -0.34
N ASP A 36 12.83 1.45 0.77
CA ASP A 36 13.87 0.77 1.54
C ASP A 36 14.86 -0.06 0.69
N CYS A 37 14.35 -0.86 -0.25
CA CYS A 37 15.16 -1.71 -1.11
C CYS A 37 15.99 -0.96 -2.17
N LEU A 38 15.72 0.34 -2.39
CA LEU A 38 16.48 1.21 -3.29
C LEU A 38 17.32 2.25 -2.55
N CYS A 39 16.79 2.79 -1.46
CA CYS A 39 17.39 3.88 -0.70
C CYS A 39 18.33 3.42 0.41
N ILE A 40 18.24 2.16 0.83
CA ILE A 40 19.21 1.54 1.75
C ILE A 40 20.10 0.60 0.95
N ASN A 41 21.42 0.73 1.10
CA ASN A 41 22.35 -0.23 0.53
C ASN A 41 22.17 -1.60 1.18
N GLN A 42 21.51 -2.52 0.47
CA GLN A 42 21.21 -3.84 1.01
C GLN A 42 22.44 -4.71 1.23
N ASN A 43 23.59 -4.36 0.63
CA ASN A 43 24.87 -5.07 0.76
C ASN A 43 25.77 -4.50 1.87
N ASP A 44 25.39 -3.37 2.49
CA ASP A 44 26.13 -2.76 3.59
C ASP A 44 25.41 -3.00 4.91
N THR A 45 25.88 -3.98 5.67
CA THR A 45 25.32 -4.32 6.98
C THR A 45 25.45 -3.18 7.99
N ALA A 46 26.51 -2.37 7.90
CA ALA A 46 26.71 -1.24 8.81
C ALA A 46 25.69 -0.13 8.53
N GLU A 47 25.46 0.18 7.25
CA GLU A 47 24.39 1.12 6.87
C GLU A 47 23.02 0.60 7.32
N LYS A 48 22.71 -0.68 7.06
CA LYS A 48 21.43 -1.27 7.49
C LYS A 48 21.21 -1.17 8.99
N ALA A 49 22.25 -1.41 9.79
CA ALA A 49 22.18 -1.30 11.25
C ALA A 49 21.80 0.11 11.71
N VAL A 50 22.15 1.15 10.93
CA VAL A 50 21.79 2.55 11.20
C VAL A 50 20.42 2.92 10.62
N GLN A 51 20.09 2.45 9.41
CA GLN A 51 18.88 2.85 8.69
C GLN A 51 17.62 2.13 9.19
N VAL A 52 17.70 0.84 9.51
CA VAL A 52 16.52 0.04 9.93
C VAL A 52 15.85 0.63 11.18
N PRO A 53 16.57 1.04 12.24
CA PRO A 53 15.95 1.70 13.39
C PRO A 53 15.28 3.04 13.06
N ARG A 54 15.69 3.71 11.97
CA ARG A 54 15.16 5.02 11.54
C ARG A 54 13.93 4.92 10.64
N MET A 55 13.58 3.74 10.15
CA MET A 55 12.42 3.55 9.27
C MET A 55 11.13 4.11 9.89
N ALA A 56 10.94 3.91 11.19
CA ALA A 56 9.78 4.45 11.90
C ALA A 56 9.71 5.99 11.85
N GLU A 57 10.85 6.68 11.93
CA GLU A 57 10.91 8.14 11.80
C GLU A 57 10.60 8.58 10.37
N ILE A 58 11.10 7.84 9.37
CA ILE A 58 10.84 8.13 7.96
C ILE A 58 9.34 8.02 7.65
N TYR A 59 8.67 6.94 8.08
CA TYR A 59 7.22 6.80 7.88
C TYR A 59 6.45 7.93 8.57
N LYS A 60 6.78 8.24 9.82
CA LYS A 60 6.11 9.32 10.59
C LYS A 60 6.29 10.72 10.01
N THR A 61 7.38 10.96 9.29
CA THR A 61 7.72 12.29 8.76
C THR A 61 7.47 12.41 7.26
N ALA A 62 7.05 11.33 6.61
CA ALA A 62 6.66 11.35 5.21
C ALA A 62 5.40 12.21 5.02
N SER A 63 5.33 12.94 3.90
CA SER A 63 4.13 13.70 3.54
C SER A 63 2.94 12.78 3.19
N ALA A 64 3.25 11.57 2.73
CA ALA A 64 2.29 10.51 2.45
C ALA A 64 3.03 9.16 2.44
N VAL A 65 2.33 8.10 2.83
CA VAL A 65 2.77 6.72 2.67
C VAL A 65 1.89 6.05 1.63
N VAL A 66 2.50 5.44 0.61
CA VAL A 66 1.79 4.77 -0.48
C VAL A 66 1.98 3.26 -0.37
N SER A 67 0.87 2.55 -0.20
CA SER A 67 0.82 1.10 -0.11
C SER A 67 0.50 0.48 -1.48
N TRP A 68 1.46 -0.23 -2.07
CA TRP A 68 1.22 -0.97 -3.31
C TRP A 68 0.61 -2.34 -3.00
N LEU A 69 -0.69 -2.47 -3.28
CA LEU A 69 -1.44 -3.71 -3.05
C LEU A 69 -1.40 -4.68 -4.23
N GLY A 70 -0.68 -4.36 -5.31
CA GLY A 70 -0.74 -5.11 -6.57
C GLY A 70 -1.82 -4.60 -7.52
N ASP A 71 -1.85 -5.17 -8.72
CA ASP A 71 -2.83 -4.80 -9.75
C ASP A 71 -4.27 -5.07 -9.29
N ASP A 72 -5.22 -4.29 -9.82
CA ASP A 72 -6.63 -4.37 -9.43
C ASP A 72 -7.40 -5.48 -10.18
N GLU A 73 -6.81 -6.67 -10.29
CA GLU A 73 -7.41 -7.78 -11.04
C GLU A 73 -8.58 -8.46 -10.29
N ASP A 74 -8.62 -8.34 -8.96
CA ASP A 74 -9.65 -8.95 -8.10
C ASP A 74 -10.70 -7.94 -7.59
N ARG A 75 -10.77 -6.72 -8.16
CA ARG A 75 -11.62 -5.62 -7.67
C ARG A 75 -11.34 -5.27 -6.20
N ALA A 76 -10.06 -5.06 -5.90
CA ALA A 76 -9.61 -4.55 -4.60
C ALA A 76 -10.17 -3.16 -4.30
N CYS A 77 -10.48 -2.34 -5.32
CA CYS A 77 -11.16 -1.06 -5.10
C CYS A 77 -12.51 -1.26 -4.37
N ASP A 78 -13.34 -2.20 -4.80
CA ASP A 78 -14.62 -2.50 -4.14
C ASP A 78 -14.43 -2.89 -2.67
N ALA A 79 -13.38 -3.66 -2.36
CA ALA A 79 -13.03 -4.02 -0.99
C ALA A 79 -12.60 -2.81 -0.15
N LEU A 80 -11.85 -1.87 -0.74
CA LEU A 80 -11.42 -0.64 -0.07
C LEU A 80 -12.59 0.32 0.18
N GLU A 81 -13.49 0.48 -0.79
CA GLU A 81 -14.71 1.28 -0.65
C GLU A 81 -15.61 0.75 0.47
N LEU A 82 -15.75 -0.58 0.55
CA LEU A 82 -16.47 -1.22 1.65
C LEU A 82 -15.80 -0.98 3.01
N LEU A 83 -14.47 -1.15 3.10
CA LEU A 83 -13.72 -0.88 4.33
C LEU A 83 -13.86 0.59 4.77
N GLU A 84 -13.86 1.52 3.82
CA GLU A 84 -14.07 2.95 4.10
C GLU A 84 -15.49 3.20 4.62
N ALA A 85 -16.50 2.60 3.98
CA ALA A 85 -17.90 2.70 4.41
C ALA A 85 -18.10 2.14 5.83
N LEU A 86 -17.50 0.97 6.13
CA LEU A 86 -17.50 0.38 7.48
C LEU A 86 -16.80 1.30 8.49
N GLY A 87 -15.68 1.92 8.10
CA GLY A 87 -14.95 2.88 8.93
C GLY A 87 -15.79 4.12 9.28
N ARG A 88 -16.55 4.66 8.32
CA ARG A 88 -17.48 5.78 8.57
C ARG A 88 -18.56 5.42 9.57
N CYS A 89 -19.07 4.19 9.53
CA CYS A 89 -20.17 3.75 10.39
C CYS A 89 -19.77 3.46 11.82
N SER A 90 -18.47 3.27 12.09
CA SER A 90 -17.98 3.24 13.48
C SER A 90 -18.29 4.54 14.25
N ASN A 91 -18.62 5.63 13.54
CA ASN A 91 -18.93 6.96 14.09
C ASN A 91 -20.37 7.43 13.80
N SER A 92 -21.25 6.59 13.23
CA SER A 92 -22.65 6.92 12.92
C SER A 92 -23.61 5.85 13.44
N ASP A 93 -24.91 6.16 13.49
CA ASP A 93 -25.97 5.19 13.80
C ASP A 93 -26.36 4.32 12.58
N GLU A 94 -25.62 4.40 11.46
CA GLU A 94 -25.90 3.60 10.26
C GLU A 94 -25.64 2.11 10.54
N SER A 95 -26.62 1.28 10.19
CA SER A 95 -26.50 -0.17 10.38
C SER A 95 -25.64 -0.81 9.29
N LEU A 96 -24.95 -1.90 9.63
CA LEU A 96 -24.19 -2.70 8.66
C LEU A 96 -25.05 -3.18 7.49
N GLU A 97 -26.33 -3.47 7.73
CA GLU A 97 -27.29 -3.91 6.71
C GLU A 97 -27.56 -2.81 5.67
N GLU A 98 -27.63 -1.55 6.10
CA GLU A 98 -27.89 -0.40 5.24
C GLU A 98 -26.69 -0.09 4.35
N ILE A 99 -25.47 -0.13 4.91
CA ILE A 99 -24.22 -0.01 4.14
C ILE A 99 -24.16 -1.09 3.07
N CYS A 100 -24.28 -2.34 3.50
CA CYS A 100 -24.09 -3.46 2.60
C CYS A 100 -25.17 -3.49 1.51
N SER A 101 -26.38 -2.99 1.77
CA SER A 101 -27.44 -2.85 0.77
C SER A 101 -27.10 -1.90 -0.38
N ASN A 102 -26.26 -0.89 -0.14
CA ASN A 102 -25.75 -0.01 -1.18
C ASN A 102 -24.67 -0.66 -2.05
N PHE A 103 -24.02 -1.72 -1.56
CA PHE A 103 -23.00 -2.49 -2.28
C PHE A 103 -23.53 -3.81 -2.86
N TRP A 104 -24.63 -4.36 -2.32
CA TRP A 104 -25.31 -5.56 -2.78
C TRP A 104 -26.12 -5.27 -4.04
N THR A 105 -25.48 -5.20 -5.21
CA THR A 105 -26.18 -5.66 -6.40
C THR A 105 -25.86 -7.14 -6.61
N TRP A 106 -26.85 -7.90 -7.06
CA TRP A 106 -26.84 -9.35 -7.31
C TRP A 106 -25.70 -9.91 -8.19
N GLU A 107 -24.84 -9.04 -8.74
CA GLU A 107 -23.68 -9.39 -9.56
C GLU A 107 -22.40 -9.56 -8.72
N TYR A 108 -22.41 -9.14 -7.45
CA TYR A 108 -21.25 -9.16 -6.56
C TYR A 108 -21.30 -10.39 -5.65
N ALA A 109 -20.27 -11.24 -5.76
CA ALA A 109 -19.98 -12.24 -4.73
C ALA A 109 -19.87 -11.55 -3.37
N GLU A 110 -20.37 -12.21 -2.31
CA GLU A 110 -20.29 -11.80 -0.90
C GLU A 110 -19.23 -10.72 -0.61
N PRO A 111 -19.59 -9.52 -0.10
CA PRO A 111 -18.62 -8.46 0.19
C PRO A 111 -17.43 -8.91 1.08
N ALA A 112 -17.69 -9.89 1.95
CA ALA A 112 -16.68 -10.59 2.74
C ALA A 112 -15.61 -11.30 1.88
N TRP A 113 -15.96 -11.83 0.71
CA TRP A 113 -15.05 -12.44 -0.25
C TRP A 113 -14.03 -11.43 -0.79
N HIS A 114 -14.48 -10.23 -1.16
CA HIS A 114 -13.61 -9.17 -1.67
C HIS A 114 -12.60 -8.70 -0.61
N ILE A 115 -13.06 -8.48 0.63
CA ILE A 115 -12.17 -8.17 1.77
C ILE A 115 -11.19 -9.33 2.01
N THR A 116 -11.69 -10.58 2.04
CA THR A 116 -10.85 -11.76 2.27
C THR A 116 -9.75 -11.87 1.21
N LYS A 117 -10.10 -11.69 -0.07
CA LYS A 117 -9.15 -11.67 -1.19
C LYS A 117 -8.11 -10.57 -1.03
N LEU A 118 -8.53 -9.36 -0.65
CA LEU A 118 -7.63 -8.24 -0.39
C LEU A 118 -6.62 -8.58 0.71
N LEU A 119 -7.10 -9.07 1.87
CA LEU A 119 -6.27 -9.41 3.03
C LEU A 119 -5.34 -10.61 2.77
N MET A 120 -5.67 -11.47 1.82
CA MET A 120 -4.84 -12.62 1.44
C MET A 120 -3.65 -12.26 0.55
N ARG A 121 -3.57 -11.01 0.05
CA ARG A 121 -2.45 -10.54 -0.78
C ARG A 121 -1.13 -10.57 0.00
N SER A 122 -0.03 -10.78 -0.73
CA SER A 122 1.31 -10.92 -0.16
C SER A 122 1.76 -9.70 0.65
N TYR A 123 1.25 -8.52 0.31
CA TYR A 123 1.47 -7.27 1.02
C TYR A 123 1.20 -7.39 2.53
N TRP A 124 0.03 -7.96 2.90
CA TRP A 124 -0.39 -8.12 4.30
C TRP A 124 0.38 -9.18 5.08
N LYS A 125 1.18 -10.01 4.39
CA LYS A 125 2.01 -11.05 5.02
C LYS A 125 3.40 -10.55 5.41
N ARG A 126 3.71 -9.28 5.13
CA ARG A 126 5.02 -8.67 5.41
C ARG A 126 5.07 -8.22 6.88
N ILE A 127 6.13 -8.60 7.58
CA ILE A 127 6.35 -8.22 9.00
C ILE A 127 6.28 -6.69 9.21
N TRP A 128 6.77 -5.92 8.25
CA TRP A 128 6.88 -4.46 8.35
C TRP A 128 5.58 -3.71 8.04
N ILE A 129 4.49 -4.40 7.71
CA ILE A 129 3.21 -3.77 7.38
C ILE A 129 2.66 -2.90 8.51
N ALA A 130 2.88 -3.31 9.76
CA ALA A 130 2.42 -2.54 10.91
C ALA A 130 3.07 -1.16 10.98
N GLN A 131 4.36 -1.05 10.62
CA GLN A 131 5.03 0.26 10.59
C GLN A 131 4.51 1.11 9.44
N GLU A 132 4.30 0.50 8.27
CA GLU A 132 3.78 1.18 7.08
C GLU A 132 2.37 1.75 7.30
N VAL A 133 1.50 1.04 8.04
CA VAL A 133 0.09 1.43 8.21
C VAL A 133 -0.17 2.21 9.49
N VAL A 134 0.45 1.85 10.62
CA VAL A 134 0.17 2.49 11.93
C VAL A 134 0.88 3.82 12.10
N LEU A 135 2.00 4.02 11.40
CA LEU A 135 2.82 5.23 11.52
C LEU A 135 2.61 6.23 10.40
N ALA A 136 1.82 5.87 9.38
CA ALA A 136 1.42 6.74 8.28
C ALA A 136 0.43 7.82 8.74
#